data_AF-A0A831U038-F1
#
_entry.id   AF-A0A831U038-F1
#
_cell.length_a   1.000
_cell.length_b   1.000
_cell.length_c   1.000
_cell.angle_alpha   90.00
_cell.angle_beta   90.00
_cell.angle_gamma   90.00
#
_symmetry.space_group_name_H-M   'P 1'
#
loop_
_entity.id
_entity.type
_entity.pdbx_description
1 polymer ?
#
loop_
_entity_poly.entity_id
_entity_poly.type
_entity_poly.pdbx_seq_one_letter_code
_entity_poly.pdbx_strand_id
1 'polypeptide(L)'
;LGAEPLRLDPAVHDAVVARVSHLPHVVAAVLATAALGDGDGVELLRRLASTGFRDTTRVAAGAVDVWRDICSSNRAALLAALDRFAATLGEFREALAEGRAEAIAAALAAGQSARARLIRDEGERS
;
A
#
# COMPACT_ATOMS: atom_id res chain seq x y z
N LEU A 1 12.40 22.02 16.04
CA LEU A 1 11.38 21.26 15.28
C LEU A 1 11.25 21.92 13.90
N GLY A 2 12.05 21.50 12.92
CA GLY A 2 12.07 22.08 11.57
C GLY A 2 10.94 21.56 10.68
N ALA A 3 9.71 21.52 11.20
CA ALA A 3 8.54 21.05 10.46
C ALA A 3 7.90 22.19 9.67
N GLU A 4 7.44 21.91 8.46
CA GLU A 4 6.68 22.84 7.62
C GLU A 4 5.18 22.56 7.78
N PRO A 5 4.41 23.45 8.43
CA PRO A 5 2.99 23.22 8.68
C PRO A 5 2.16 23.45 7.42
N LEU A 6 1.36 22.46 7.03
CA LEU A 6 0.39 22.57 5.95
C LEU A 6 -1.04 22.71 6.53
N ARG A 7 -1.81 23.69 6.03
CA ARG A 7 -3.23 23.83 6.36
C ARG A 7 -4.09 23.22 5.27
N LEU A 8 -4.91 22.24 5.64
CA LEU A 8 -5.81 21.54 4.73
C LEU A 8 -7.24 21.55 5.29
N ASP A 9 -8.21 21.46 4.39
CA ASP A 9 -9.57 21.10 4.77
C ASP A 9 -9.57 19.67 5.36
N PRO A 10 -10.35 19.39 6.42
CA PRO A 10 -10.39 18.06 7.05
C PRO A 10 -10.72 16.93 6.07
N ALA A 11 -11.66 17.12 5.14
CA ALA A 11 -12.01 16.07 4.18
C ALA A 11 -10.89 15.81 3.18
N VAL A 12 -10.16 16.86 2.78
CA VAL A 12 -8.97 16.74 1.92
C VAL A 12 -7.85 16.00 2.66
N HIS A 13 -7.60 16.37 3.92
CA HIS A 13 -6.65 15.67 4.77
C HIS A 13 -6.97 14.17 4.84
N ASP A 14 -8.20 13.83 5.21
CA ASP A 14 -8.64 12.45 5.40
C ASP A 14 -8.52 11.61 4.13
N ALA A 15 -8.90 12.18 2.98
CA ALA A 15 -8.74 11.52 1.68
C ALA A 15 -7.28 11.28 1.29
N VAL A 16 -6.39 12.24 1.61
CA VAL A 16 -4.95 12.11 1.35
C VAL A 16 -4.34 11.05 2.25
N VAL A 17 -4.51 11.16 3.57
CA VAL A 17 -3.90 10.21 4.53
C VAL A 17 -4.46 8.80 4.38
N ALA A 18 -5.72 8.65 3.98
CA ALA A 18 -6.27 7.34 3.63
C ALA A 18 -5.46 6.64 2.52
N ARG A 19 -4.98 7.39 1.53
CA ARG A 19 -4.24 6.85 0.37
C ARG A 19 -2.76 6.64 0.66
N VAL A 20 -2.12 7.58 1.36
CA VAL A 20 -0.64 7.58 1.53
C VAL A 20 -0.17 7.03 2.88
N SER A 21 -1.08 6.82 3.83
CA SER A 21 -0.76 6.29 5.17
C SER A 21 -1.61 5.07 5.53
N HIS A 22 -2.95 5.20 5.52
CA HIS A 22 -3.81 4.14 6.04
C HIS A 22 -3.85 2.91 5.13
N LEU A 23 -4.08 3.11 3.84
CA LEU A 23 -4.12 2.03 2.85
C LEU A 23 -2.79 1.24 2.82
N PRO A 24 -1.59 1.85 2.77
CA PRO A 24 -0.32 1.12 2.85
C PRO A 24 -0.22 0.19 4.06
N HIS A 25 -0.66 0.64 5.24
CA HIS A 25 -0.64 -0.20 6.44
C HIS A 25 -1.59 -1.40 6.32
N VAL A 26 -2.83 -1.16 5.90
CA VAL A 26 -3.83 -2.23 5.72
C VAL A 26 -3.36 -3.25 4.68
N VAL A 27 -2.85 -2.79 3.54
CA VAL A 27 -2.32 -3.67 2.48
C VAL A 27 -1.12 -4.48 2.99
N ALA A 28 -0.22 -3.88 3.77
CA ALA A 28 0.90 -4.60 4.37
C ALA A 28 0.44 -5.70 5.33
N ALA A 29 -0.57 -5.43 6.17
CA ALA A 29 -1.14 -6.41 7.09
C ALA A 29 -1.82 -7.57 6.36
N VAL A 30 -2.61 -7.25 5.31
CA VAL A 30 -3.26 -8.26 4.46
C VAL A 30 -2.21 -9.08 3.70
N LEU A 31 -1.19 -8.45 3.13
CA LEU A 31 -0.10 -9.15 2.42
C LEU A 31 0.65 -10.11 3.35
N ALA A 32 1.01 -9.65 4.56
CA ALA A 32 1.68 -10.49 5.55
C ALA A 32 0.81 -11.69 5.94
N THR A 33 -0.50 -11.47 6.16
CA THR A 33 -1.46 -12.54 6.47
C THR A 33 -1.62 -13.52 5.31
N ALA A 34 -1.74 -13.04 4.09
CA ALA A 34 -1.90 -13.89 2.91
C ALA A 34 -0.65 -14.74 2.62
N ALA A 35 0.54 -14.20 2.89
CA ALA A 35 1.80 -14.88 2.59
C ALA A 35 2.31 -15.77 3.75
N LEU A 36 2.04 -15.42 5.00
CA LEU A 36 2.60 -16.08 6.19
C LEU A 36 1.53 -16.61 7.17
N GLY A 37 0.24 -16.47 6.83
CA GLY A 37 -0.86 -17.02 7.61
C GLY A 37 -0.87 -18.54 7.64
N ASP A 38 -1.78 -19.10 8.43
CA ASP A 38 -1.81 -20.53 8.75
C ASP A 38 -1.83 -21.41 7.49
N GLY A 39 -0.78 -22.22 7.34
CA GLY A 39 -0.56 -23.12 6.22
C GLY A 39 0.77 -23.87 6.35
N ASP A 40 0.92 -24.96 5.61
CA ASP A 40 2.17 -25.72 5.57
C ASP A 40 3.29 -24.89 4.92
N GLY A 41 4.51 -24.96 5.46
CA GLY A 41 5.69 -24.32 4.85
C GLY A 41 6.01 -22.89 5.31
N VAL A 42 5.34 -22.36 6.35
CA VAL A 42 5.64 -21.03 6.94
C VAL A 42 7.11 -20.84 7.27
N GLU A 43 7.80 -21.89 7.74
CA GLU A 43 9.22 -21.80 8.07
C GLU A 43 10.09 -21.57 6.82
N LEU A 44 9.78 -22.24 5.70
CA LEU A 44 10.49 -22.01 4.45
C LEU A 44 10.21 -20.61 3.90
N LEU A 45 8.96 -20.15 3.99
CA LEU A 45 8.57 -18.79 3.58
C LEU A 45 9.28 -17.72 4.40
N ARG A 46 9.44 -17.91 5.71
CA ARG A 46 10.22 -17.00 6.58
C ARG A 46 11.69 -16.94 6.21
N ARG A 47 12.28 -18.07 5.83
CA ARG A 47 13.70 -18.16 5.41
C ARG A 47 13.92 -17.55 4.02
N LEU A 48 12.94 -17.69 3.12
CA LEU A 48 13.01 -17.16 1.75
C LEU A 48 12.45 -15.74 1.60
N ALA A 49 11.84 -15.18 2.64
CA ALA A 49 11.32 -13.81 2.63
C ALA A 49 12.45 -12.82 2.31
N SER A 50 12.38 -12.27 1.10
CA SER A 50 13.33 -11.31 0.58
C SER A 50 13.31 -10.00 1.37
N THR A 51 14.36 -9.19 1.22
CA THR A 51 14.39 -7.82 1.77
C THR A 51 13.17 -7.01 1.33
N GLY A 52 12.77 -7.12 0.06
CA GLY A 52 11.60 -6.40 -0.46
C GLY A 52 10.28 -6.81 0.22
N PHE A 53 10.10 -8.10 0.51
CA PHE A 53 8.93 -8.55 1.29
C PHE A 53 8.95 -7.95 2.70
N ARG A 54 10.10 -8.06 3.40
CA ARG A 54 10.28 -7.52 4.76
C ARG A 54 10.00 -6.03 4.82
N ASP A 55 10.49 -5.26 3.85
CA ASP A 55 10.28 -3.82 3.78
C ASP A 55 8.82 -3.47 3.51
N THR A 56 8.16 -4.20 2.60
CA THR A 56 6.75 -3.98 2.26
C THR A 56 5.84 -4.27 3.45
N THR A 57 6.10 -5.36 4.18
CA THR A 57 5.29 -5.74 5.34
C THR A 57 5.72 -5.08 6.64
N ARG A 58 6.84 -4.32 6.66
CA ARG A 58 7.39 -3.71 7.89
C ARG A 58 6.36 -2.87 8.65
N VAL A 59 5.55 -2.12 7.92
CA VAL A 59 4.54 -1.23 8.54
C VAL A 59 3.39 -1.98 9.18
N ALA A 60 3.16 -3.27 8.86
CA ALA A 60 2.11 -4.09 9.46
C ALA A 60 2.30 -4.34 10.96
N ALA A 61 3.50 -4.12 11.51
CA ALA A 61 3.81 -4.27 12.93
C ALA A 61 3.26 -3.12 13.82
N GLY A 62 2.36 -2.30 13.31
CA GLY A 62 1.73 -1.20 14.06
C GLY A 62 0.81 -1.70 15.17
N ALA A 63 0.59 -0.87 16.19
CA ALA A 63 -0.27 -1.20 17.33
C ALA A 63 -1.74 -1.41 16.90
N VAL A 64 -2.31 -2.56 17.25
CA VAL A 64 -3.63 -3.00 16.77
C VAL A 64 -4.76 -2.07 17.19
N ASP A 65 -4.71 -1.58 18.44
CA ASP A 65 -5.69 -0.65 19.00
C ASP A 65 -5.69 0.69 18.26
N VAL A 66 -4.51 1.25 18.01
CA VAL A 66 -4.34 2.49 17.24
C VAL A 66 -4.87 2.32 15.81
N TRP A 67 -4.49 1.24 15.13
CA TRP A 67 -4.90 1.03 13.74
C TRP A 67 -6.38 0.70 13.58
N ARG A 68 -6.99 0.01 14.55
CA ARG A 68 -8.45 -0.15 14.61
C ARG A 68 -9.15 1.20 14.69
N ASP A 69 -8.66 2.10 15.51
CA ASP A 69 -9.27 3.42 15.72
C ASP A 69 -9.07 4.32 14.49
N ILE A 70 -7.90 4.26 13.84
CA ILE A 70 -7.63 4.92 12.55
C ILE A 70 -8.58 4.42 11.46
N CYS A 71 -8.72 3.09 11.33
CA CYS A 71 -9.60 2.48 10.34
C CYS A 71 -11.07 2.86 10.59
N SER A 72 -11.49 2.94 11.85
CA SER A 72 -12.86 3.28 12.22
C SER A 72 -13.15 4.77 12.00
N SER A 73 -12.22 5.64 12.37
CA SER A 73 -12.39 7.09 12.27
C SER A 73 -12.36 7.61 10.83
N ASN A 74 -11.52 7.03 9.96
CA ASN A 74 -11.42 7.42 8.54
C ASN A 74 -11.99 6.36 7.58
N ARG A 75 -13.04 5.64 8.02
CA ARG A 75 -13.62 4.49 7.32
C ARG A 75 -14.03 4.79 5.88
N ALA A 76 -14.72 5.91 5.64
CA ALA A 76 -15.25 6.22 4.31
C ALA A 76 -14.15 6.46 3.28
N ALA A 77 -13.13 7.27 3.62
CA ALA A 77 -12.03 7.52 2.70
C ALA A 77 -11.13 6.28 2.53
N LEU A 78 -10.95 5.49 3.59
CA LEU A 78 -10.21 4.24 3.54
C LEU A 78 -10.90 3.20 2.63
N LEU A 79 -12.23 3.04 2.72
CA LEU A 79 -12.98 2.16 1.81
C LEU A 79 -12.79 2.60 0.36
N ALA A 80 -12.95 3.89 0.06
CA ALA A 80 -12.72 4.39 -1.30
C ALA A 80 -11.27 4.17 -1.78
N ALA A 81 -10.29 4.19 -0.87
CA ALA A 81 -8.91 3.88 -1.20
C ALA A 81 -8.69 2.37 -1.46
N LEU A 82 -9.32 1.51 -0.65
CA LEU A 82 -9.31 0.05 -0.82
C LEU A 82 -9.97 -0.37 -2.13
N ASP A 83 -11.12 0.21 -2.48
CA ASP A 83 -11.85 -0.11 -3.72
C ASP A 83 -10.99 0.21 -4.95
N ARG A 84 -10.34 1.38 -4.96
CA ARG A 84 -9.40 1.74 -6.03
C ARG A 84 -8.22 0.79 -6.11
N PHE A 85 -7.64 0.42 -4.97
CA PHE A 85 -6.53 -0.55 -4.93
C PHE A 85 -6.96 -1.92 -5.44
N ALA A 86 -8.13 -2.41 -5.00
CA ALA A 86 -8.68 -3.70 -5.40
C ALA A 86 -8.98 -3.75 -6.90
N ALA A 87 -9.53 -2.67 -7.47
CA ALA A 87 -9.74 -2.56 -8.91
C ALA A 87 -8.43 -2.66 -9.70
N THR A 88 -7.41 -1.88 -9.34
CA THR A 88 -6.09 -1.93 -10.00
C THR A 88 -5.41 -3.29 -9.84
N LEU A 89 -5.52 -3.92 -8.66
CA LEU A 89 -5.01 -5.28 -8.45
C LEU A 89 -5.76 -6.32 -9.29
N GLY A 90 -7.08 -6.16 -9.44
CA GLY A 90 -7.94 -6.99 -10.26
C GLY A 90 -7.53 -6.95 -11.74
N GLU A 91 -7.31 -5.76 -12.30
CA GLU A 91 -6.82 -5.57 -13.67
C GLU A 91 -5.49 -6.30 -13.90
N PHE A 92 -4.55 -6.19 -12.96
CA PHE A 92 -3.26 -6.88 -13.04
C PHE A 92 -3.42 -8.41 -12.97
N ARG A 93 -4.27 -8.90 -12.07
CA ARG A 93 -4.60 -10.33 -11.96
C ARG A 93 -5.20 -10.86 -13.26
N GLU A 94 -6.13 -10.13 -13.88
CA GLU A 94 -6.75 -10.54 -15.15
C GLU A 94 -5.75 -10.58 -16.29
N ALA A 95 -4.86 -9.58 -16.39
CA ALA A 95 -3.78 -9.58 -17.36
C ALA A 95 -2.84 -10.79 -17.20
N LEU A 96 -2.54 -11.17 -15.96
CA LEU A 96 -1.79 -12.38 -15.65
C LEU A 96 -2.54 -13.66 -16.03
N ALA A 97 -3.82 -13.77 -15.66
CA ALA A 97 -4.64 -14.96 -15.90
C ALA A 97 -4.82 -15.24 -17.40
N GLU A 98 -4.87 -14.21 -18.23
CA GLU A 98 -5.03 -14.33 -19.67
C GLU A 98 -3.70 -14.30 -20.44
N GLY A 99 -2.55 -14.21 -19.76
CA GLY A 99 -1.24 -14.20 -20.39
C GLY A 99 -0.97 -12.97 -21.27
N ARG A 100 -1.61 -11.82 -20.98
CA ARG A 100 -1.48 -10.57 -21.74
C ARG A 100 -0.18 -9.83 -21.38
N ALA A 101 0.93 -10.26 -21.97
CA ALA A 101 2.28 -9.76 -21.65
C ALA A 101 2.40 -8.22 -21.71
N GLU A 102 1.82 -7.60 -22.73
CA GLU A 102 1.84 -6.14 -22.91
C GLU A 102 1.06 -5.42 -21.81
N ALA A 103 -0.08 -5.98 -21.39
CA ALA A 103 -0.89 -5.41 -20.30
C ALA A 103 -0.16 -5.52 -18.95
N ILE A 104 0.53 -6.63 -18.71
CA ILE A 104 1.40 -6.80 -17.52
C ILE A 104 2.52 -5.75 -17.53
N ALA A 105 3.21 -5.59 -18.65
CA ALA A 105 4.29 -4.61 -18.79
C ALA A 105 3.78 -3.18 -18.58
N ALA A 106 2.62 -2.83 -19.15
CA ALA A 106 1.99 -1.52 -18.98
C ALA A 106 1.65 -1.24 -17.50
N ALA A 107 1.08 -2.21 -16.78
CA ALA A 107 0.76 -2.06 -15.37
C ALA A 107 2.01 -1.86 -14.49
N LEU A 108 3.09 -2.61 -14.75
CA LEU A 108 4.37 -2.42 -14.07
C LEU A 108 4.99 -1.03 -14.36
N ALA A 109 4.93 -0.59 -15.62
CA ALA A 109 5.42 0.73 -16.03
C ALA A 109 4.60 1.88 -15.40
N ALA A 110 3.28 1.71 -15.24
CA ALA A 110 2.43 2.64 -14.52
C ALA A 110 2.86 2.77 -13.05
N GLY A 111 3.16 1.65 -12.37
CA GLY A 111 3.71 1.65 -11.01
C GLY A 111 5.05 2.37 -10.91
N GLN A 112 5.97 2.11 -11.85
CA GLN A 112 7.27 2.79 -11.91
C GLN A 112 7.10 4.31 -12.08
N SER A 113 6.21 4.73 -12.99
CA SER A 113 5.91 6.13 -13.27
C SER A 113 5.30 6.84 -12.06
N ALA A 114 4.38 6.17 -11.34
CA ALA A 114 3.77 6.70 -10.13
C ALA A 114 4.82 6.91 -9.03
N ARG A 115 5.72 5.93 -8.81
CA ARG A 115 6.82 6.07 -7.84
C ARG A 115 7.77 7.21 -8.19
N ALA A 116 8.10 7.38 -9.47
CA ALA A 116 9.01 8.42 -9.90
C ALA A 116 8.51 9.84 -9.60
N ARG A 117 7.18 10.04 -9.46
CA ARG A 117 6.60 11.33 -9.06
C ARG A 117 6.98 11.69 -7.62
N LEU A 118 6.96 10.72 -6.70
CA LEU A 118 7.33 10.95 -5.31
C LEU A 118 8.77 11.45 -5.15
N ILE A 119 9.71 10.86 -5.91
CA ILE A 119 11.15 11.19 -5.83
C ILE A 119 11.43 12.58 -6.40
N ARG A 120 10.75 12.98 -7.48
CA ARG A 120 10.93 14.33 -8.07
C ARG A 120 10.47 15.40 -7.10
N ASP A 121 9.35 15.18 -6.42
CA ASP A 121 8.85 16.11 -5.41
C ASP A 121 9.81 16.25 -4.21
N GLU A 122 10.58 15.20 -3.87
CA GLU A 122 11.61 15.25 -2.83
C GLU A 122 12.86 16.05 -3.25
N GLY A 123 13.22 16.00 -4.54
CA GLY A 123 14.36 16.74 -5.09
C GLY A 123 14.09 18.24 -5.32
N GLU A 124 12.83 18.63 -5.53
CA GLU A 124 12.41 20.04 -5.68
C GLU A 124 12.24 20.78 -4.34
N ARG A 125 12.18 20.04 -3.22
CA ARG A 125 12.04 20.59 -1.86
C ARG A 125 13.37 20.75 -1.11
N SER A 126 14.51 20.53 -1.79
CA SER A 126 15.85 20.54 -1.18
C SER A 126 16.74 21.67 -1.67
#